data_AF-A0A2M8UIN3-F1
#
_entry.id   AF-A0A2M8UIN3-F1
#
_cell.length_a   1.000
_cell.length_b   1.000
_cell.length_c   1.000
_cell.angle_alpha   90.00
_cell.angle_beta   90.00
_cell.angle_gamma   90.00
#
_symmetry.space_group_name_H-M   'P 1'
#
loop_
_entity.id
_entity.type
_entity.pdbx_description
1 polymer ?
#
loop_
_entity_poly.entity_id
_entity_poly.type
_entity_poly.pdbx_seq_one_letter_code
_entity_poly.pdbx_strand_id
1 'polypeptide(L)'
;MEEILASIRRIISEDGADQGGAAPAAESAPPPPAPEPAPEPEPEPMMAMPEPEPEPEPEPEPFMPEPEPEPMMAEPELDPEPEYEPAPPPPPSPRPRRAAAPPPPPRQSEDILELTDVVRDEVEGLVSPPTAARAAAHLGQLSGAIAGSRAMGLGNSQRTLEELVKELLRPMLKEWLDAHLATIVQRIVEREVARLTIQAEEEQDHL
;
A
#
# COMPACT_ATOMS: atom_id res chain seq x y z
N MET A 1 -5.52 -17.22 31.52
CA MET A 1 -6.80 -16.64 31.04
C MET A 1 -7.37 -15.64 32.05
N GLU A 2 -7.46 -15.99 33.32
CA GLU A 2 -7.94 -15.09 34.38
C GLU A 2 -7.08 -13.83 34.59
N GLU A 3 -5.76 -13.93 34.41
CA GLU A 3 -4.83 -12.80 34.51
C GLU A 3 -5.05 -11.73 33.42
N ILE A 4 -5.40 -12.16 32.21
CA ILE A 4 -5.69 -11.27 31.08
C ILE A 4 -6.98 -10.49 31.37
N LEU A 5 -8.00 -11.17 31.88
CA LEU A 5 -9.27 -10.54 32.24
C LEU A 5 -9.13 -9.61 33.46
N ALA A 6 -8.26 -9.95 34.41
CA ALA A 6 -7.95 -9.08 35.55
C ALA A 6 -7.21 -7.81 35.12
N SER A 7 -6.30 -7.91 34.14
CA SER A 7 -5.57 -6.77 33.57
C SER A 7 -6.51 -5.81 32.84
N ILE A 8 -7.42 -6.34 32.01
CA ILE A 8 -8.42 -5.53 31.30
C ILE A 8 -9.38 -4.84 32.29
N ARG A 9 -9.85 -5.55 33.33
CA ARG A 9 -10.72 -4.96 34.36
C ARG A 9 -10.00 -3.85 35.13
N ARG A 10 -8.71 -4.01 35.42
CA ARG A 10 -7.90 -2.98 36.08
C ARG A 10 -7.75 -1.73 35.21
N ILE A 11 -7.46 -1.89 33.92
CA ILE A 11 -7.35 -0.77 32.96
C ILE A 11 -8.67 0.01 32.88
N ILE A 12 -9.82 -0.67 32.83
CA ILE A 12 -11.14 -0.02 32.75
C ILE A 12 -11.51 0.68 34.07
N SER A 13 -11.16 0.10 35.22
CA SER A 13 -11.39 0.75 36.52
C SER A 13 -10.45 1.92 36.78
N GLU A 14 -9.27 1.94 36.15
CA GLU A 14 -8.27 3.02 36.29
C GLU A 14 -8.52 4.17 35.30
N ASP A 15 -9.16 3.91 34.16
CA ASP A 15 -9.46 4.90 33.09
C ASP A 15 -10.90 5.47 33.14
N GLY A 16 -11.81 4.84 33.89
CA GLY A 16 -13.23 5.21 33.93
C GLY A 16 -13.65 6.25 34.99
N ALA A 17 -12.72 6.83 35.74
CA ALA A 17 -13.03 7.62 36.94
C ALA A 17 -13.33 9.11 36.71
N ASP A 18 -13.49 9.61 35.48
CA ASP A 18 -13.65 11.06 35.24
C ASP A 18 -14.82 11.49 34.33
N GLN A 19 -15.83 10.64 34.11
CA GLN A 19 -17.07 11.09 33.45
C GLN A 19 -18.31 10.66 34.23
N GLY A 20 -18.34 11.09 35.50
CA GLY A 20 -19.54 11.13 36.34
C GLY A 20 -20.13 12.53 36.37
N GLY A 21 -21.25 12.74 35.68
CA GLY A 21 -22.01 13.98 35.70
C GLY A 21 -23.49 13.71 35.50
N ALA A 22 -24.13 13.18 36.54
CA ALA A 22 -25.56 12.94 36.59
C ALA A 22 -26.34 14.17 37.11
N ALA A 23 -27.61 14.24 36.68
CA ALA A 23 -28.80 14.89 37.29
C ALA A 23 -29.26 16.26 36.71
N PRO A 24 -30.55 16.64 36.83
CA PRO A 24 -31.76 15.86 37.14
C PRO A 24 -33.01 16.14 36.26
N ALA A 25 -34.04 15.34 36.56
CA ALA A 25 -35.44 15.39 36.17
C ALA A 25 -36.13 16.77 36.11
N ALA A 26 -37.01 16.93 35.11
CA ALA A 26 -38.09 17.92 35.09
C ALA A 26 -39.43 17.22 34.76
N GLU A 27 -40.13 16.90 35.84
CA GLU A 27 -41.58 17.04 36.09
C GLU A 27 -42.58 17.04 34.90
N SER A 28 -43.45 16.03 34.94
CA SER A 28 -44.66 15.89 34.12
C SER A 28 -45.67 17.02 34.35
N ALA A 29 -46.08 17.67 33.25
CA ALA A 29 -47.35 18.38 33.15
C ALA A 29 -48.20 17.71 32.05
N PRO A 30 -49.50 17.45 32.26
CA PRO A 30 -50.36 16.88 31.23
C PRO A 30 -50.59 17.90 30.09
N PRO A 31 -50.61 17.45 28.82
CA PRO A 31 -50.89 18.34 27.70
C PRO A 31 -52.36 18.83 27.74
N PRO A 32 -52.64 20.05 27.26
CA PRO A 32 -54.01 20.58 27.17
C PRO A 32 -54.86 19.78 26.17
N PRO A 33 -56.21 19.82 26.30
CA PRO A 33 -57.11 19.06 25.42
C PRO A 33 -56.98 19.54 23.97
N ALA A 34 -56.96 18.57 23.04
CA ALA A 34 -56.82 18.82 21.61
C ALA A 34 -58.03 19.63 21.07
N PRO A 35 -57.80 20.64 20.21
CA PRO A 35 -58.88 21.33 19.51
C PRO A 35 -59.56 20.40 18.50
N GLU A 36 -60.87 20.54 18.34
CA GLU A 36 -61.69 19.81 17.35
C GLU A 36 -61.12 19.97 15.92
N PRO A 37 -61.24 18.95 15.05
CA PRO A 37 -60.67 18.99 13.72
C PRO A 37 -61.35 20.07 12.86
N ALA A 38 -60.55 20.98 12.32
CA ALA A 38 -60.97 21.90 11.27
C ALA A 38 -61.38 21.12 10.01
N PRO A 39 -62.32 21.62 9.19
CA PRO A 39 -62.73 20.95 7.95
C PRO A 39 -61.53 20.75 7.02
N GLU A 40 -61.41 19.54 6.47
CA GLU A 40 -60.37 19.20 5.48
C GLU A 40 -60.47 20.16 4.29
N PRO A 41 -59.33 20.70 3.79
CA PRO A 41 -59.34 21.49 2.58
C PRO A 41 -59.72 20.60 1.39
N GLU A 42 -60.65 21.06 0.56
CA GLU A 42 -60.90 20.46 -0.76
C GLU A 42 -59.57 20.37 -1.53
N PRO A 43 -59.28 19.25 -2.22
CA PRO A 43 -58.03 19.13 -2.94
C PRO A 43 -58.00 20.19 -4.04
N GLU A 44 -57.06 21.14 -3.93
CA GLU A 44 -56.70 21.99 -5.05
C GLU A 44 -56.36 21.08 -6.25
N PRO A 45 -56.75 21.45 -7.49
CA PRO A 45 -56.34 20.69 -8.64
C PRO A 45 -54.82 20.73 -8.68
N MET A 46 -54.20 19.58 -8.37
CA MET A 46 -52.75 19.43 -8.50
C MET A 46 -52.39 19.89 -9.89
N MET A 47 -51.57 20.93 -9.97
CA MET A 47 -50.88 21.24 -11.21
C MET A 47 -50.28 19.92 -11.69
N ALA A 48 -50.60 19.53 -12.92
CA ALA A 48 -49.90 18.42 -13.54
C ALA A 48 -48.42 18.73 -13.42
N MET A 49 -47.72 18.00 -12.57
CA MET A 49 -46.26 17.96 -12.63
C MET A 49 -45.95 17.62 -14.09
N PRO A 50 -45.05 18.36 -14.76
CA PRO A 50 -44.58 17.90 -16.05
C PRO A 50 -44.13 16.45 -15.85
N GLU A 51 -44.68 15.53 -16.67
CA GLU A 51 -44.15 14.17 -16.74
C GLU A 51 -42.63 14.29 -16.86
N PRO A 52 -41.85 13.51 -16.09
CA PRO A 52 -40.42 13.51 -16.27
C PRO A 52 -40.15 13.17 -17.74
N GLU A 53 -39.41 14.04 -18.43
CA GLU A 53 -38.91 13.72 -19.76
C GLU A 53 -38.23 12.34 -19.69
N PRO A 54 -38.45 11.46 -20.67
CA PRO A 54 -37.80 10.16 -20.68
C PRO A 54 -36.29 10.41 -20.61
N GLU A 55 -35.63 9.83 -19.60
CA GLU A 55 -34.17 9.81 -19.55
C GLU A 55 -33.67 9.26 -20.89
N PRO A 56 -32.66 9.89 -21.51
CA PRO A 56 -32.11 9.38 -22.75
C PRO A 56 -31.68 7.93 -22.52
N GLU A 57 -32.18 7.02 -23.36
CA GLU A 57 -31.69 5.64 -23.36
C GLU A 57 -30.16 5.69 -23.43
N PRO A 58 -29.44 4.90 -22.60
CA PRO A 58 -27.99 4.88 -22.66
C PRO A 58 -27.60 4.51 -24.09
N GLU A 59 -26.85 5.40 -24.75
CA GLU A 59 -26.21 5.05 -26.02
C GLU A 59 -25.45 3.74 -25.80
N PRO A 60 -25.58 2.74 -26.71
CA PRO A 60 -24.83 1.52 -26.58
C PRO A 60 -23.35 1.90 -26.53
N GLU A 61 -22.69 1.59 -25.41
CA GLU A 61 -21.25 1.79 -25.30
C GLU A 61 -20.61 1.14 -26.54
N PRO A 62 -19.63 1.82 -27.19
CA PRO A 62 -18.88 1.20 -28.27
C PRO A 62 -18.38 -0.14 -27.74
N PHE A 63 -18.81 -1.24 -28.38
CA PHE A 63 -18.36 -2.57 -28.04
C PHE A 63 -16.85 -2.59 -28.24
N MET A 64 -16.10 -2.31 -27.18
CA MET A 64 -14.68 -2.59 -27.15
C MET A 64 -14.61 -4.11 -27.21
N PRO A 65 -13.99 -4.69 -28.25
CA PRO A 65 -13.74 -6.12 -28.22
C PRO A 65 -13.00 -6.40 -26.92
N GLU A 66 -13.54 -7.32 -26.11
CA GLU A 66 -12.78 -7.87 -25.00
C GLU A 66 -11.41 -8.28 -25.56
N PRO A 67 -10.31 -7.89 -24.91
CA PRO A 67 -9.00 -8.31 -25.38
C PRO A 67 -9.03 -9.83 -25.48
N GLU A 68 -8.74 -10.36 -26.67
CA GLU A 68 -8.51 -11.79 -26.84
C GLU A 68 -7.55 -12.23 -25.73
N PRO A 69 -7.80 -13.36 -25.04
CA PRO A 69 -6.92 -13.80 -23.98
C PRO A 69 -5.52 -13.85 -24.57
N GLU A 70 -4.62 -13.02 -24.02
CA GLU A 70 -3.21 -13.06 -24.40
C GLU A 70 -2.78 -14.53 -24.34
N PRO A 71 -2.06 -15.05 -25.35
CA PRO A 71 -1.54 -16.40 -25.26
C PRO A 71 -0.74 -16.42 -23.95
N MET A 72 -1.15 -17.28 -23.01
CA MET A 72 -0.44 -17.44 -21.75
C MET A 72 1.02 -17.69 -22.12
N MET A 73 1.84 -16.65 -21.96
CA MET A 73 3.28 -16.79 -21.93
C MET A 73 3.50 -17.88 -20.91
N ALA A 74 4.10 -18.99 -21.36
CA ALA A 74 4.43 -20.10 -20.47
C ALA A 74 4.99 -19.50 -19.19
N GLU A 75 4.37 -19.82 -18.05
CA GLU A 75 4.96 -19.51 -16.76
C GLU A 75 6.42 -19.95 -16.85
N PRO A 76 7.39 -19.04 -16.65
CA PRO A 76 8.77 -19.47 -16.57
C PRO A 76 8.81 -20.51 -15.47
N GLU A 77 9.15 -21.75 -15.82
CA GLU A 77 9.36 -22.82 -14.84
C GLU A 77 10.25 -22.24 -13.75
N LEU A 78 9.69 -22.15 -12.54
CA LEU A 78 10.40 -21.65 -11.38
C LEU A 78 11.64 -22.54 -11.22
N ASP A 79 12.80 -21.98 -11.51
CA ASP A 79 14.09 -22.58 -11.18
C ASP A 79 14.04 -22.94 -9.68
N PRO A 80 14.40 -24.17 -9.27
CA PRO A 80 14.29 -24.56 -7.88
C PRO A 80 15.06 -23.58 -6.99
N GLU A 81 14.45 -23.18 -5.86
CA GLU A 81 15.11 -22.33 -4.87
C GLU A 81 16.51 -22.87 -4.56
N PRO A 82 17.56 -22.03 -4.57
CA PRO A 82 18.89 -22.49 -4.23
C PRO A 82 18.88 -22.98 -2.78
N GLU A 83 19.15 -24.27 -2.57
CA GLU A 83 19.41 -24.82 -1.25
C GLU A 83 20.52 -23.99 -0.58
N TYR A 84 20.17 -23.34 0.53
CA TYR A 84 21.06 -22.47 1.25
C TYR A 84 22.13 -23.31 1.96
N GLU A 85 23.31 -23.47 1.34
CA GLU A 85 24.46 -24.04 2.04
C GLU A 85 24.81 -23.17 3.27
N PRO A 86 25.12 -23.78 4.43
CA PRO A 86 25.50 -23.01 5.60
C PRO A 86 26.79 -22.23 5.32
N ALA A 87 26.75 -20.92 5.57
CA ALA A 87 27.87 -20.03 5.33
C ALA A 87 29.15 -20.54 6.04
N PRO A 88 30.32 -20.54 5.37
CA PRO A 88 31.57 -20.98 5.97
C PRO A 88 31.94 -20.05 7.14
N PRO A 89 32.65 -20.56 8.17
CA PRO A 89 33.07 -19.73 9.30
C PRO A 89 33.97 -18.58 8.84
N PRO A 90 33.95 -17.43 9.52
CA PRO A 90 34.73 -16.26 9.13
C PRO A 90 36.23 -16.59 9.17
N PRO A 91 37.02 -16.08 8.21
CA PRO A 91 38.45 -16.36 8.13
C PRO A 91 39.19 -15.79 9.36
N PRO A 92 40.30 -16.43 9.79
CA PRO A 92 41.10 -15.92 10.89
C PRO A 92 41.70 -14.55 10.55
N SER A 93 41.76 -13.65 11.54
CA SER A 93 42.30 -12.29 11.39
C SER A 93 43.70 -12.29 10.75
N PRO A 94 43.99 -11.36 9.83
CA PRO A 94 45.21 -11.39 9.05
C PRO A 94 46.42 -11.08 9.94
N ARG A 95 47.44 -11.95 9.89
CA ARG A 95 48.79 -11.62 10.37
C ARG A 95 49.35 -10.48 9.52
N PRO A 96 50.17 -9.56 10.07
CA PRO A 96 50.78 -8.49 9.29
C PRO A 96 51.65 -9.10 8.18
N ARG A 97 51.19 -8.94 6.92
CA ARG A 97 51.93 -9.35 5.73
C ARG A 97 53.11 -8.39 5.52
N ARG A 98 54.31 -8.95 5.39
CA ARG A 98 55.47 -8.22 4.86
C ARG A 98 55.11 -7.71 3.44
N ALA A 99 55.45 -6.45 3.15
CA ALA A 99 55.06 -5.76 1.92
C ALA A 99 55.26 -6.63 0.67
N ALA A 100 54.15 -6.94 -0.01
CA ALA A 100 54.14 -7.65 -1.28
C ALA A 100 54.54 -6.71 -2.42
N ALA A 101 55.27 -7.24 -3.39
CA ALA A 101 55.59 -6.57 -4.65
C ALA A 101 54.31 -6.07 -5.37
N PRO A 102 54.40 -5.01 -6.20
CA PRO A 102 53.23 -4.44 -6.88
C PRO A 102 52.53 -5.49 -7.75
N PRO A 103 51.19 -5.47 -7.82
CA PRO A 103 50.43 -6.43 -8.62
C PRO A 103 50.75 -6.26 -10.12
N PRO A 104 50.73 -7.34 -10.92
CA PRO A 104 50.82 -7.24 -12.37
C PRO A 104 49.63 -6.42 -12.90
N PRO A 105 49.79 -5.70 -14.03
CA PRO A 105 48.69 -4.95 -14.63
C PRO A 105 47.52 -5.87 -14.98
N PRO A 106 46.28 -5.37 -14.92
CA PRO A 106 45.10 -6.15 -15.28
C PRO A 106 45.20 -6.58 -16.75
N ARG A 107 45.04 -7.88 -17.00
CA ARG A 107 44.79 -8.37 -18.36
C ARG A 107 43.39 -7.89 -18.75
N GLN A 108 43.34 -7.03 -19.76
CA GLN A 108 42.09 -6.51 -20.29
C GLN A 108 41.33 -7.67 -20.92
N SER A 109 40.11 -7.92 -20.45
CA SER A 109 39.10 -8.66 -21.21
C SER A 109 38.63 -7.73 -22.33
N GLU A 110 39.32 -7.76 -23.47
CA GLU A 110 39.07 -6.87 -24.61
C GLU A 110 37.70 -7.13 -25.26
N ASP A 111 37.13 -8.34 -25.14
CA ASP A 111 35.89 -8.72 -25.83
C ASP A 111 34.58 -8.13 -25.25
N ILE A 112 34.56 -7.66 -23.99
CA ILE A 112 33.31 -7.17 -23.35
C ILE A 112 33.12 -5.65 -23.54
N LEU A 113 34.20 -4.91 -23.81
CA LEU A 113 34.15 -3.46 -23.98
C LEU A 113 33.88 -3.03 -25.43
N GLU A 114 34.26 -3.84 -26.42
CA GLU A 114 34.04 -3.51 -27.83
C GLU A 114 32.55 -3.35 -28.19
N LEU A 115 31.64 -4.15 -27.60
CA LEU A 115 30.21 -4.03 -27.93
C LEU A 115 29.56 -2.75 -27.36
N THR A 116 30.01 -2.29 -26.19
CA THR A 116 29.54 -1.03 -25.58
C THR A 116 30.18 0.20 -26.20
N ASP A 117 31.43 0.08 -26.67
CA ASP A 117 32.13 1.18 -27.35
C ASP A 117 31.65 1.34 -28.79
N VAL A 118 31.36 0.25 -29.52
CA VAL A 118 30.73 0.31 -30.85
C VAL A 118 29.34 0.96 -30.78
N VAL A 119 28.51 0.58 -29.80
CA VAL A 119 27.21 1.25 -29.59
C VAL A 119 27.41 2.71 -29.18
N ARG A 120 28.43 3.05 -28.40
CA ARG A 120 28.70 4.44 -27.97
C ARG A 120 29.24 5.32 -29.10
N ASP A 121 30.00 4.77 -30.03
CA ASP A 121 30.56 5.48 -31.19
C ASP A 121 29.52 5.58 -32.33
N GLU A 122 28.59 4.63 -32.44
CA GLU A 122 27.50 4.63 -33.44
C GLU A 122 26.30 5.50 -33.07
N VAL A 123 26.04 5.80 -31.79
CA VAL A 123 25.14 6.92 -31.41
C VAL A 123 25.94 8.21 -31.46
N GLU A 124 26.13 8.73 -32.66
CA GLU A 124 26.43 10.14 -32.85
C GLU A 124 25.41 10.93 -32.04
N GLY A 125 25.88 11.52 -30.93
CA GLY A 125 25.01 11.94 -29.84
C GLY A 125 23.85 12.78 -30.34
N LEU A 126 22.62 12.37 -30.03
CA LEU A 126 21.38 13.04 -30.45
C LEU A 126 21.30 14.52 -30.02
N VAL A 127 22.22 14.96 -29.16
CA VAL A 127 22.37 16.32 -28.67
C VAL A 127 23.81 16.79 -28.84
N SER A 128 23.95 18.07 -29.18
CA SER A 128 25.27 18.69 -29.28
C SER A 128 26.03 18.62 -27.92
N PRO A 129 27.36 18.44 -27.91
CA PRO A 129 28.16 18.44 -26.69
C PRO A 129 27.92 19.62 -25.73
N PRO A 130 27.79 20.88 -26.20
CA PRO A 130 27.48 21.99 -25.29
C PRO A 130 26.07 21.92 -24.69
N THR A 131 25.10 21.33 -25.40
CA THR A 131 23.74 21.09 -24.86
C THR A 131 23.77 20.04 -23.76
N ALA A 132 24.46 18.93 -24.00
CA ALA A 132 24.62 17.86 -23.01
C ALA A 132 25.32 18.39 -21.73
N ALA A 133 26.39 19.18 -21.89
CA ALA A 133 27.09 19.79 -20.77
C ALA A 133 26.21 20.76 -19.96
N ARG A 134 25.37 21.57 -20.63
CA ARG A 134 24.41 22.46 -19.96
C ARG A 134 23.33 21.68 -19.21
N ALA A 135 22.79 20.62 -19.81
CA ALA A 135 21.80 19.76 -19.15
C ALA A 135 22.37 19.08 -17.91
N ALA A 136 23.60 18.54 -18.01
CA ALA A 136 24.31 17.94 -16.88
C ALA A 136 24.59 18.98 -15.77
N ALA A 137 24.95 20.21 -16.13
CA ALA A 137 25.16 21.29 -15.17
C ALA A 137 23.86 21.67 -14.43
N HIS A 138 22.73 21.78 -15.12
CA HIS A 138 21.43 22.05 -14.49
C HIS A 138 20.96 20.91 -13.59
N LEU A 139 21.17 19.65 -14.01
CA LEU A 139 20.87 18.49 -13.19
C LEU A 139 21.75 18.45 -11.92
N GLY A 140 23.03 18.79 -12.05
CA GLY A 140 23.96 18.94 -10.93
C GLY A 140 23.58 20.08 -9.98
N GLN A 141 23.09 21.20 -10.51
CA GLN A 141 22.57 22.31 -9.70
C GLN A 141 21.31 21.90 -8.93
N LEU A 142 20.40 21.15 -9.55
CA LEU A 142 19.19 20.65 -8.90
C LEU A 142 19.52 19.61 -7.83
N SER A 143 20.39 18.64 -8.12
CA SER A 143 20.80 17.64 -7.14
C SER A 143 21.55 18.28 -5.96
N GLY A 144 22.38 19.29 -6.22
CA GLY A 144 23.02 20.11 -5.20
C GLY A 144 22.02 20.92 -4.37
N ALA A 145 20.96 21.47 -4.98
CA ALA A 145 19.91 22.18 -4.27
C ALA A 145 19.05 21.24 -3.39
N ILE A 146 18.74 20.04 -3.87
CA ILE A 146 18.01 19.01 -3.11
C ILE A 146 18.85 18.43 -1.97
N ALA A 147 20.15 18.19 -2.22
CA ALA A 147 21.08 17.76 -1.19
C ALA A 147 21.34 18.88 -0.17
N GLY A 148 21.43 20.13 -0.63
CA GLY A 148 21.56 21.33 0.18
C GLY A 148 20.32 21.61 1.03
N SER A 149 19.11 21.39 0.50
CA SER A 149 17.87 21.50 1.26
C SER A 149 17.70 20.36 2.27
N ARG A 150 18.24 19.16 1.99
CA ARG A 150 18.35 18.06 2.96
C ARG A 150 19.38 18.36 4.06
N ALA A 151 20.47 19.05 3.71
CA ALA A 151 21.56 19.41 4.63
C ALA A 151 21.27 20.68 5.45
N MET A 152 20.48 21.62 4.93
CA MET A 152 19.92 22.74 5.69
C MET A 152 18.80 22.21 6.58
N GLY A 153 19.21 21.58 7.67
CA GLY A 153 18.38 21.14 8.76
C GLY A 153 17.66 22.30 9.44
N LEU A 154 16.59 22.82 8.83
CA LEU A 154 15.65 23.74 9.47
C LEU A 154 14.79 22.94 10.44
N GLY A 155 15.33 22.60 11.61
CA GLY A 155 14.63 22.16 12.84
C GLY A 155 13.77 20.88 12.78
N ASN A 156 13.45 20.41 11.58
CA ASN A 156 12.35 19.50 11.26
C ASN A 156 12.84 18.31 10.41
N SER A 157 14.12 18.32 10.01
CA SER A 157 14.72 17.38 9.05
C SER A 157 14.99 15.96 9.60
N GLN A 158 14.46 15.65 10.78
CA GLN A 158 14.29 14.25 11.22
C GLN A 158 13.02 13.61 10.63
N ARG A 159 12.09 14.40 10.07
CA ARG A 159 11.02 13.86 9.20
C ARG A 159 11.58 13.67 7.81
N THR A 160 11.96 12.44 7.51
CA THR A 160 12.15 12.00 6.13
C THR A 160 10.81 12.10 5.39
N LEU A 161 10.84 12.27 4.07
CA LEU A 161 9.62 12.21 3.24
C LEU A 161 8.83 10.92 3.51
N GLU A 162 9.54 9.83 3.77
CA GLU A 162 8.98 8.54 4.16
C GLU A 162 8.15 8.63 5.45
N GLU A 163 8.61 9.36 6.46
CA GLU A 163 7.89 9.53 7.73
C GLU A 163 6.58 10.31 7.53
N LEU A 164 6.60 11.33 6.66
CA LEU A 164 5.40 12.08 6.28
C LEU A 164 4.42 11.21 5.49
N VAL A 165 4.91 10.44 4.51
CA VAL A 165 4.08 9.54 3.71
C VAL A 165 3.49 8.42 4.58
N LYS A 166 4.24 7.87 5.52
CA LYS A 166 3.74 6.88 6.49
C LYS A 166 2.67 7.45 7.40
N GLU A 167 2.84 8.68 7.88
CA GLU A 167 1.84 9.37 8.69
C GLU A 167 0.53 9.56 7.92
N LEU A 168 0.61 9.87 6.63
CA LEU A 168 -0.55 10.06 5.75
C LEU A 168 -1.20 8.74 5.31
N LEU A 169 -0.42 7.68 5.05
CA LEU A 169 -0.95 6.38 4.61
C LEU A 169 -1.49 5.53 5.76
N ARG A 170 -0.97 5.69 6.97
CA ARG A 170 -1.40 4.93 8.15
C ARG A 170 -2.92 5.00 8.41
N PRO A 171 -3.59 6.18 8.42
CA PRO A 171 -5.03 6.22 8.64
C PRO A 171 -5.82 5.54 7.51
N MET A 172 -5.43 5.73 6.25
CA MET A 172 -6.12 5.12 5.10
C MET A 172 -6.00 3.60 5.09
N LEU A 173 -4.80 3.08 5.38
CA LEU A 173 -4.57 1.63 5.47
C LEU A 173 -5.27 1.02 6.68
N LYS A 174 -5.33 1.74 7.81
CA LYS A 174 -6.05 1.27 9.00
C LYS A 174 -7.54 1.14 8.72
N GLU A 175 -8.18 2.17 8.16
CA GLU A 175 -9.60 2.14 7.82
C GLU A 175 -9.92 1.01 6.84
N TRP A 176 -9.06 0.81 5.84
CA TRP A 176 -9.23 -0.28 4.89
C TRP A 176 -9.06 -1.65 5.55
N LEU A 177 -8.05 -1.84 6.39
CA LEU A 177 -7.83 -3.10 7.11
C LEU A 177 -8.98 -3.38 8.07
N ASP A 178 -9.44 -2.39 8.82
CA ASP A 178 -10.56 -2.54 9.76
C ASP A 178 -11.85 -2.99 9.03
N ALA A 179 -12.06 -2.52 7.79
CA ALA A 179 -13.23 -2.90 6.98
C ALA A 179 -13.09 -4.26 6.26
N HIS A 180 -11.87 -4.67 5.86
CA HIS A 180 -11.70 -5.81 4.94
C HIS A 180 -10.95 -7.01 5.54
N LEU A 181 -10.24 -6.85 6.66
CA LEU A 181 -9.38 -7.89 7.22
C LEU A 181 -10.15 -9.13 7.66
N ALA A 182 -11.33 -8.95 8.27
CA ALA A 182 -12.16 -10.08 8.69
C ALA A 182 -12.57 -10.97 7.50
N THR A 183 -13.02 -10.36 6.40
CA THR A 183 -13.43 -11.07 5.19
C THR A 183 -12.25 -11.77 4.51
N ILE A 184 -11.08 -11.12 4.45
CA ILE A 184 -9.88 -11.71 3.85
C ILE A 184 -9.43 -12.94 4.65
N VAL A 185 -9.37 -12.82 5.99
CA VAL A 185 -8.97 -13.93 6.86
C VAL A 185 -9.96 -15.07 6.77
N GLN A 186 -11.26 -14.80 6.78
CA GLN A 186 -12.29 -15.84 6.65
C GLN A 186 -12.10 -16.64 5.35
N ARG A 187 -11.90 -15.97 4.20
CA ARG A 187 -11.67 -16.65 2.92
C ARG A 187 -10.40 -17.51 2.92
N ILE A 188 -9.34 -17.06 3.60
CA ILE A 188 -8.08 -17.82 3.71
C ILE A 188 -8.26 -19.03 4.64
N VAL A 189 -8.92 -18.85 5.79
CA VAL A 189 -9.17 -19.94 6.75
C VAL A 189 -10.12 -20.99 6.16
N GLU A 190 -11.20 -20.57 5.49
CA GLU A 190 -12.11 -21.48 4.80
C GLU A 190 -11.38 -22.31 3.73
N ARG A 191 -10.48 -21.67 2.96
CA ARG A 191 -9.64 -22.36 1.99
C ARG A 191 -8.69 -23.36 2.67
N GLU A 192 -8.10 -23.00 3.81
CA GLU A 192 -7.17 -23.88 4.51
C GLU A 192 -7.88 -25.06 5.19
N VAL A 193 -9.06 -24.85 5.78
CA VAL A 193 -9.88 -25.93 6.33
C VAL A 193 -10.39 -26.85 5.22
N ALA A 194 -10.81 -26.30 4.08
CA ALA A 194 -11.16 -27.09 2.91
C ALA A 194 -9.98 -27.94 2.43
N ARG A 195 -8.75 -27.40 2.40
CA ARG A 195 -7.55 -28.18 2.07
C ARG A 195 -7.30 -29.30 3.09
N LEU A 196 -7.36 -28.99 4.39
CA LEU A 196 -7.08 -29.96 5.45
C LEU A 196 -8.13 -31.07 5.53
N THR A 197 -9.39 -30.77 5.22
CA THR A 197 -10.47 -31.77 5.18
C THR A 197 -10.27 -32.74 4.01
N ILE A 198 -9.93 -32.24 2.82
CA ILE A 198 -9.57 -33.09 1.68
C ILE A 198 -8.37 -33.98 2.03
N GLN A 199 -7.32 -33.41 2.61
CA GLN A 199 -6.13 -34.17 3.01
C GLN A 199 -6.43 -35.22 4.09
N ALA A 200 -7.30 -34.90 5.06
CA ALA A 200 -7.69 -35.83 6.12
C ALA A 200 -8.58 -36.97 5.63
N GLU A 201 -9.43 -36.74 4.62
CA GLU A 201 -10.23 -37.79 3.97
C GLU A 201 -9.32 -38.74 3.17
N GLU A 202 -8.33 -38.21 2.43
CA GLU A 202 -7.34 -39.02 1.72
C GLU A 202 -6.49 -39.89 2.66
N GLU A 203 -6.13 -39.39 3.84
CA GLU A 203 -5.40 -40.16 4.85
C GLU A 203 -6.27 -41.26 5.50
N GLN A 204 -7.59 -41.06 5.59
CA GLN A 204 -8.52 -42.06 6.14
C GLN A 204 -8.85 -43.18 5.15
N ASP A 205 -8.94 -42.88 3.85
CA ASP A 205 -9.17 -43.89 2.80
C ASP A 205 -7.94 -44.79 2.57
N HIS A 206 -6.76 -44.38 3.05
CA HIS A 206 -5.51 -45.13 2.94
C HIS A 206 -5.17 -46.02 4.16
N LEU A 207 -6.03 -46.06 5.19
CA LEU A 207 -5.90 -46.91 6.38
C LEU A 207 -6.89 -48.09 6.39
#